data_AF-A0A915TZL6-F1
#
_entry.id   AF-A0A915TZL6-F1
#
_cell.length_a   1.000
_cell.length_b   1.000
_cell.length_c   1.000
_cell.angle_alpha   90.00
_cell.angle_beta   90.00
_cell.angle_gamma   90.00
#
_symmetry.space_group_name_H-M   'P 1'
#
loop_
_entity.id
_entity.type
_entity.pdbx_description
1 polymer ?
#
loop_
_entity_poly.entity_id
_entity_poly.type
_entity_poly.pdbx_seq_one_letter_code
_entity_poly.pdbx_strand_id
1 'polypeptide(L)' 'MLQVPCVTLRENTERPVTVTVGTNYLIGTDPDRIMETVTEILSGQGKQGEIPPLWDGQAGDRIVRILADSAV' A
#
# COMPACT_ATOMS: atom_id res chain seq x y z
N MET A 1 1.17 -7.31 3.79
CA MET A 1 1.43 -5.87 4.05
C MET A 1 1.82 -5.71 5.51
N LEU A 2 2.80 -4.87 5.85
CA LEU A 2 3.37 -4.79 7.22
C LEU A 2 2.68 -3.76 8.13
N GLN A 3 1.66 -3.05 7.64
CA GLN A 3 0.97 -1.98 8.38
C GLN A 3 1.91 -0.86 8.90
N VAL A 4 3.02 -0.63 8.19
CA VAL A 4 3.94 0.49 8.45
C VAL A 4 3.53 1.69 7.59
N PRO A 5 3.36 2.89 8.16
CA PRO A 5 3.15 4.11 7.38
C PRO A 5 4.31 4.36 6.40
N CYS A 6 3.97 4.68 5.16
CA CYS A 6 4.95 4.99 4.12
C CYS A 6 4.61 6.34 3.49
N VAL A 7 5.63 7.15 3.18
CA VAL A 7 5.47 8.43 2.47
C VAL A 7 6.11 8.31 1.10
N THR A 8 5.31 8.41 0.04
CA THR A 8 5.74 8.35 -1.36
C THR A 8 6.00 9.75 -1.88
N LEU A 9 7.25 10.01 -2.25
CA LEU A 9 7.74 11.28 -2.80
C LEU A 9 7.60 11.33 -4.33
N ARG A 10 6.39 11.07 -4.83
CA ARG A 10 6.01 11.13 -6.25
C ARG A 10 4.62 11.77 -6.36
N GLU A 11 4.33 12.37 -7.50
CA GLU A 11 2.99 12.89 -7.81
C GLU A 11 1.98 11.79 -8.20
N ASN A 12 2.47 10.59 -8.54
CA ASN A 12 1.65 9.47 -8.98
C ASN A 12 2.17 8.12 -8.46
N THR A 13 1.29 7.11 -8.53
CA THR A 13 1.64 5.73 -8.18
C THR A 13 0.82 4.73 -8.99
N GLU A 14 1.47 3.66 -9.42
CA GLU A 14 0.86 2.51 -10.08
C GLU A 14 0.20 1.56 -9.06
N ARG A 15 0.35 1.87 -7.76
CA ARG A 15 -0.18 1.08 -6.63
C ARG A 15 -1.22 1.88 -5.82
N PRO A 16 -2.29 2.41 -6.44
CA PRO A 16 -3.26 3.28 -5.76
C PRO A 16 -3.91 2.62 -4.55
N VAL A 17 -4.07 1.29 -4.57
CA VAL A 17 -4.63 0.53 -3.44
C VAL A 17 -3.82 0.67 -2.14
N THR A 18 -2.51 0.92 -2.25
CA THR A 18 -1.67 1.17 -1.07
C THR A 18 -1.99 2.50 -0.39
N VAL A 19 -2.58 3.45 -1.14
CA VAL A 19 -2.97 4.77 -0.68
C VAL A 19 -4.44 4.82 -0.28
N THR A 20 -5.33 4.14 -1.01
CA THR A 20 -6.76 4.14 -0.68
C THR A 20 -7.07 3.20 0.48
N VAL A 21 -6.57 1.97 0.45
CA VAL A 21 -6.82 0.94 1.48
C VAL A 21 -5.66 0.82 2.47
N GLY A 22 -4.42 0.89 1.97
CA GLY A 22 -3.23 0.73 2.80
C GLY A 22 -2.83 1.96 3.62
N THR A 23 -1.61 1.93 4.15
CA THR A 23 -0.99 2.95 5.01
C THR A 23 -0.10 3.95 4.27
N ASN A 24 -0.05 3.89 2.93
CA ASN A 24 0.85 4.73 2.13
C ASN A 24 0.23 6.11 1.87
N TYR A 25 1.05 7.14 1.92
CA TYR A 25 0.70 8.52 1.60
C TYR A 25 1.38 8.92 0.30
N LEU A 26 0.61 9.43 -0.67
CA LEU A 26 1.15 10.02 -1.90
C LEU A 26 1.18 11.54 -1.74
N ILE A 27 2.35 12.08 -1.39
CA ILE A 27 2.48 13.49 -0.97
C ILE A 27 3.10 14.37 -2.06
N GLY A 28 3.81 13.80 -3.02
CA GLY A 28 4.62 14.57 -3.97
C GLY A 28 5.94 14.99 -3.36
N THR A 29 6.52 16.10 -3.84
CA THR A 29 7.87 16.53 -3.42
C THR A 29 7.89 17.88 -2.66
N ASP A 30 6.74 18.37 -2.22
CA ASP A 30 6.64 19.59 -1.41
C ASP A 30 7.17 19.35 0.02
N PRO A 31 8.29 20.00 0.43
CA PRO A 31 8.89 19.79 1.75
C PRO A 31 7.94 20.07 2.91
N ASP A 32 7.09 21.10 2.81
CA ASP A 32 6.21 21.48 3.93
C ASP A 32 5.15 20.40 4.17
N ARG A 33 4.56 19.88 3.10
CA ARG A 33 3.59 18.78 3.15
C ARG A 33 4.21 17.48 3.64
N ILE A 34 5.45 17.20 3.25
CA ILE A 34 6.19 16.02 3.74
C ILE A 34 6.39 16.15 5.25
N MET A 35 6.85 17.30 5.72
CA MET A 35 7.11 17.53 7.15
C MET A 35 5.84 17.45 7.98
N GLU A 36 4.73 18.03 7.50
CA GLU A 36 3.42 17.93 8.15
C GLU A 36 2.98 16.47 8.27
N THR A 37 3.00 15.72 7.17
CA THR A 37 2.57 14.30 7.14
C THR A 37 3.42 13.44 8.05
N VAL A 38 4.75 13.60 8.04
CA VAL A 38 5.65 12.83 8.89
C VAL A 38 5.42 13.16 10.37
N THR A 39 5.17 14.42 10.70
CA THR A 39 4.88 14.84 12.08
C THR A 39 3.59 14.21 12.59
N GLU A 40 2.54 14.18 11.78
CA GLU A 40 1.27 13.50 12.09
C GLU A 40 1.45 11.99 12.29
N ILE A 41 2.24 11.33 11.43
CA ILE A 41 2.55 9.91 11.57
C ILE A 41 3.26 9.64 12.90
N LEU A 42 4.29 10.44 13.22
CA LEU A 42 5.09 10.26 14.44
C LEU A 42 4.33 10.61 15.72
N SER A 43 3.30 11.46 15.65
CA SER A 43 2.42 11.76 16.78
C SER A 43 1.39 10.64 17.05
N GLY A 44 1.40 9.58 16.25
CA GLY A 44 0.45 8.46 16.35
C GLY A 44 -0.89 8.74 15.66
N GLN A 45 -1.00 9.82 14.90
CA GLN A 45 -2.17 10.18 14.11
C GLN A 45 -2.09 9.68 12.66
N GLY A 46 -1.10 8.84 12.36
CA GLY A 46 -0.95 8.20 11.06
C GLY A 46 -2.16 7.36 10.64
N LYS A 47 -2.34 7.24 9.33
CA LYS A 47 -3.41 6.52 8.68
C LYS A 47 -3.35 5.05 9.09
N GLN A 48 -4.46 4.55 9.61
CA GLN A 48 -4.66 3.12 9.77
C GLN A 48 -5.16 2.54 8.44
N GLY A 49 -4.36 1.64 7.88
CA GLY A 49 -4.70 0.92 6.66
C GLY A 49 -5.19 -0.48 6.97
N GLU A 50 -5.75 -1.11 5.95
CA GLU A 50 -6.10 -2.53 5.98
C GLU A 50 -5.18 -3.31 5.04
N ILE A 51 -5.23 -4.64 5.13
CA ILE A 51 -4.58 -5.49 4.12
C ILE A 51 -5.48 -5.50 2.89
N PRO A 52 -5.00 -5.05 1.71
CA PRO A 52 -5.81 -5.10 0.51
C PRO A 52 -6.30 -6.52 0.18
N PRO A 53 -7.49 -6.67 -0.43
CA PRO A 53 -7.99 -7.98 -0.83
C PRO A 53 -6.95 -8.77 -1.64
N LEU A 54 -6.87 -10.08 -1.38
CA LEU A 54 -5.95 -11.03 -2.02
C LEU A 54 -4.46 -10.85 -1.70
N TRP A 55 -4.09 -9.91 -0.81
CA TRP A 55 -2.71 -9.74 -0.32
C TRP A 55 -2.42 -10.65 0.89
N ASP A 56 -2.90 -11.88 0.81
CA ASP A 56 -2.84 -12.92 1.84
C ASP A 56 -1.70 -13.94 1.63
N GLY A 57 -0.85 -13.70 0.63
CA GLY A 57 0.28 -14.57 0.31
C GLY A 57 -0.09 -15.82 -0.48
N GLN A 58 -1.36 -16.03 -0.85
CA GLN A 58 -1.81 -17.21 -1.59
C GLN A 58 -1.79 -17.04 -3.11
N ALA A 59 -1.08 -16.03 -3.63
CA ALA A 59 -1.04 -15.76 -5.07
C ALA A 59 -0.48 -16.95 -5.86
N GLY A 60 0.58 -17.60 -5.35
CA GLY A 60 1.19 -18.78 -5.99
C GLY A 60 0.21 -19.94 -6.15
N ASP A 61 -0.46 -20.33 -5.06
CA ASP A 61 -1.43 -21.43 -5.06
C ASP A 61 -2.58 -21.19 -6.04
N ARG A 62 -3.09 -19.94 -6.10
CA ARG A 62 -4.14 -19.56 -7.06
C ARG A 62 -3.67 -19.70 -8.51
N ILE A 63 -2.46 -19.25 -8.81
CA ILE A 63 -1.89 -19.32 -10.16
C ILE A 63 -1.70 -20.78 -10.58
N VAL A 64 -1.10 -21.61 -9.70
CA VAL A 64 -0.89 -23.05 -9.97
C VAL A 64 -2.23 -23.73 -10.25
N ARG A 65 -3.27 -23.44 -9.46
CA ARG A 65 -4.60 -24.00 -9.67
C ARG A 65 -5.17 -23.64 -11.04
N ILE A 66 -5.10 -22.37 -11.45
CA ILE A 66 -5.59 -21.92 -12.77
C ILE A 66 -4.85 -22.63 -13.91
N LEU A 67 -3.52 -22.76 -13.81
CA LEU A 67 -2.70 -23.41 -14.84
C LEU A 67 -3.01 -24.91 -14.94
N ALA A 68 -3.20 -25.58 -13.80
CA ALA A 68 -3.57 -27.00 -13.77
C ALA A 68 -4.99 -27.23 -14.32
N ASP A 69 -5.95 -26.37 -13.97
CA ASP A 69 -7.34 -26.44 -14.43
C ASP A 69 -7.46 -26.10 -15.93
N SER A 70 -6.57 -25.26 -16.48
CA SER A 70 -6.55 -24.88 -17.91
C SER A 70 -5.80 -25.86 -18.82
N ALA A 71 -5.15 -26.89 -18.25
CA ALA A 71 -4.40 -27.91 -18.98
C ALA A 71 -5.25 -29.14 -19.36
N VAL A 72 -6.58 -29.04 -19.20
CA VAL A 72 -7.58 -30.08 -19.53
C VAL A 72 -8.42 -29.65 -20.73
#